data_AF-A0A7X7D8I3-F1
#
_entry.id   AF-A0A7X7D8I3-F1
#
_cell.length_a   1.000
_cell.length_b   1.000
_cell.length_c   1.000
_cell.angle_alpha   90.00
_cell.angle_beta   90.00
_cell.angle_gamma   90.00
#
_symmetry.space_group_name_H-M   'P 1'
#
loop_
_entity.id
_entity.type
_entity.pdbx_description
1 polymer ?
#
loop_
_entity_poly.entity_id
_entity_poly.type
_entity_poly.pdbx_seq_one_letter_code
_entity_poly.pdbx_strand_id
1 'polypeptide(L)' 'LFGSDWPHAEGLAEPKAFVEDLDGFGDDEIRRIMHDNAAALSQPPA' A
#
# COMPACT_ATOMS: atom_id res chain seq x y z
N LEU A 1 3.52 -3.69 2.57
CA LEU A 1 3.91 -2.82 1.45
C LEU A 1 2.89 -3.02 0.36
N PHE A 2 2.12 -2.01 0.03
CA PHE A 2 1.15 -2.09 -1.04
C PHE A 2 1.84 -1.90 -2.42
N GLY A 3 1.41 -2.67 -3.41
CA GLY A 3 1.74 -2.49 -4.82
C GLY A 3 0.55 -2.93 -5.68
N SER A 4 0.09 -2.06 -6.58
CA SER A 4 -1.13 -2.29 -7.36
C SER A 4 -0.93 -3.13 -8.62
N ASP A 5 0.32 -3.27 -9.06
CA ASP A 5 0.69 -3.83 -10.36
C ASP A 5 0.05 -3.10 -11.56
N TRP A 6 -0.37 -1.84 -11.39
CA TRP A 6 -0.87 -1.02 -12.50
C TRP A 6 0.30 -0.58 -13.40
N PRO A 7 0.18 -0.63 -14.75
CA PRO A 7 -1.02 -0.89 -15.57
C PRO A 7 -1.12 -2.32 -16.13
N HIS A 8 -0.54 -3.33 -15.48
CA HIS A 8 -0.68 -4.71 -15.94
C HIS A 8 -2.15 -5.16 -15.87
N ALA A 9 -2.52 -6.12 -16.74
CA ALA A 9 -3.91 -6.55 -16.89
C ALA A 9 -4.44 -7.31 -15.66
N GLU A 10 -3.53 -7.94 -14.92
CA GLU A 10 -3.76 -8.63 -13.65
C GLU A 10 -3.78 -7.70 -12.43
N GLY A 11 -3.36 -6.45 -12.58
CA GLY A 11 -3.28 -5.47 -11.51
C GLY A 11 -4.61 -4.76 -11.21
N LEU A 12 -4.59 -3.92 -10.17
CA LEU A 12 -5.73 -3.10 -9.80
C LEU A 12 -5.86 -1.88 -10.74
N ALA A 13 -7.01 -1.76 -11.39
CA ALA A 13 -7.33 -0.62 -12.25
C ALA A 13 -7.32 0.72 -11.50
N GLU A 14 -7.79 0.73 -10.24
CA GLU A 14 -7.70 1.86 -9.32
C GLU A 14 -6.80 1.50 -8.13
N PRO A 15 -5.51 1.88 -8.12
CA PRO A 15 -4.57 1.47 -7.07
C PRO A 15 -5.06 1.71 -5.64
N LYS A 16 -5.76 2.82 -5.38
CA LYS A 16 -6.22 3.15 -4.03
C LYS A 16 -7.37 2.26 -3.54
N ALA A 17 -8.07 1.55 -4.41
CA ALA A 17 -9.18 0.68 -4.03
C ALA A 17 -8.74 -0.45 -3.09
N PHE A 18 -7.44 -0.81 -3.06
CA PHE A 18 -6.90 -1.79 -2.12
C PHE A 18 -7.13 -1.43 -0.64
N VAL A 19 -7.42 -0.16 -0.30
CA VAL A 19 -7.78 0.22 1.07
C VAL A 19 -9.04 -0.50 1.56
N GLU A 20 -9.94 -0.86 0.65
CA GLU A 20 -11.20 -1.56 0.95
C GLU A 20 -10.95 -3.03 1.38
N ASP A 21 -9.84 -3.62 0.95
CA ASP A 21 -9.42 -4.99 1.33
C ASP A 21 -8.77 -5.06 2.72
N LEU A 22 -8.55 -3.91 3.37
CA LEU A 22 -7.90 -3.80 4.68
C LEU A 22 -8.90 -3.70 5.84
N ASP A 23 -10.12 -4.18 5.65
CA ASP A 23 -11.11 -4.27 6.72
C ASP A 23 -10.55 -5.06 7.92
N GLY A 24 -10.79 -4.55 9.13
CA GLY A 24 -10.26 -5.11 10.38
C GLY A 24 -8.90 -4.57 10.84
N PHE A 25 -8.23 -3.73 10.06
CA PHE A 25 -7.05 -2.99 10.50
C PHE A 25 -7.40 -1.57 10.99
N GLY A 26 -6.63 -1.02 11.92
CA GLY A 26 -6.75 0.38 12.31
C GLY A 26 -6.11 1.36 11.31
N ASP A 27 -6.46 2.64 11.40
CA ASP A 27 -5.95 3.69 10.50
C ASP A 27 -4.42 3.74 10.45
N ASP A 28 -3.74 3.58 11.59
CA ASP A 28 -2.28 3.56 11.67
C ASP A 28 -1.65 2.32 10.98
N GLU A 29 -2.35 1.19 10.98
CA GLU A 29 -1.94 -0.03 10.27
C GLU A 29 -2.13 0.12 8.77
N ILE A 30 -3.28 0.63 8.36
CA ILE A 30 -3.59 0.95 6.96
C ILE A 30 -2.55 1.92 6.41
N ARG A 31 -2.24 2.99 7.14
CA ARG A 31 -1.20 3.95 6.76
C ARG A 31 0.17 3.29 6.58
N ARG A 32 0.55 2.38 7.49
CA ARG A 32 1.81 1.62 7.35
C ARG A 32 1.82 0.76 6.10
N ILE A 33 0.75 0.03 5.82
CA ILE A 33 0.63 -0.84 4.64
C ILE A 33 0.70 -0.04 3.34
N MET A 34 -0.08 1.04 3.27
CA MET A 34 -0.30 1.84 2.06
C MET A 34 0.81 2.88 1.79
N HIS A 35 1.63 3.24 2.77
CA HIS A 35 2.66 4.28 2.60
C HIS A 35 3.92 4.04 3.44
N ASP A 36 3.83 4.06 4.78
CA ASP A 36 5.02 4.28 5.61
C ASP A 36 6.06 3.17 5.50
N ASN A 37 5.63 1.92 5.31
CA ASN A 37 6.56 0.80 5.09
C ASN A 37 7.40 1.03 3.83
N ALA A 38 6.83 1.59 2.76
CA ALA A 38 7.52 1.80 1.48
C ALA A 38 8.48 2.97 1.58
N ALA A 39 8.06 4.05 2.24
CA ALA A 39 8.91 5.19 2.53
C ALA A 39 10.13 4.78 3.35
N ALA A 40 9.94 3.99 4.42
CA ALA A 40 11.02 3.50 5.26
C ALA A 40 11.98 2.55 4.50
N LEU A 41 11.46 1.67 3.64
CA LEU A 41 12.29 0.76 2.85
C LEU A 41 13.09 1.50 1.77
N SER A 42 12.52 2.55 1.19
CA SER A 42 13.10 3.27 0.05
C SER A 42 14.10 4.34 0.44
N GLN A 43 14.31 4.56 1.75
CA GLN A 43 15.25 5.53 2.28
C GLN A 43 16.36 4.80 3.05
N PRO A 44 17.62 5.26 2.96
CA PRO A 44 18.67 4.74 3.82
C PRO A 44 18.35 5.08 5.29
N PRO A 45 18.77 4.22 6.24
CA PRO A 45 18.64 4.53 7.66
C PRO A 45 19.40 5.82 8.00
N ALA A 46 18.83 6.61 8.91
CA ALA A 46 19.43 7.83 9.44
C ALA A 46 20.71 7.55 10.23
#